data_AF-A0A5B7UPW2-F1
#
_entry.id   AF-A0A5B7UPW2-F1
#
_cell.length_a   1.000
_cell.length_b   1.000
_cell.length_c   1.000
_cell.angle_alpha   90.00
_cell.angle_beta   90.00
_cell.angle_gamma   90.00
#
_symmetry.space_group_name_H-M   'P 1'
#
loop_
_entity.id
_entity.type
_entity.pdbx_description
1 polymer ?
#
loop_
_entity_poly.entity_id
_entity_poly.type
_entity_poly.pdbx_seq_one_letter_code
_entity_poly.pdbx_strand_id
1 'polypeptide(L)'
;MGLLSRNAPTSERLGLSKTPLLAALAIVEFLGPCRFSHFDAYGLPVGKPVPLPVVQVGATALDQTEQTIDMCRAMLSESPAESAYGLDIGKTVVQFKSGKPGSIKPKATAGRTNEGNRPSFCLMDECHHWVGSTGGPEFFQTLKRNIEKTAKAGSRWVSTTNAYNPNEDSVAQIIHESEMVAQGHWLYDCLEGSIALDDLRDEAKVRAALIEAYGDASWADIDGLTRTILYDRTTPDSTYLRFYFNAIAESSDGWMSKTEWDACLDEDDPILPGDLIAVGFDGSIRGDSTALCGVRLRDAKVFILGLWERPEKAPDDWEVDVLAVEAAVAQAFKAYRVAWMYADPPYWQENIGRWALEHGEDTVYEFWTNKPTRMAAATERFRTAAMVGDLKHDGDYRLTRHVLNAVTREVPQGILITKDSPRSKRKIDAAVAAIIGMEARADAIADGRLNQRRSRVVGF
;
A
#
# COMPACT_ATOMS: atom_id res chain seq x y z
N MET A 1 -14.46 -6.56 21.19
CA MET A 1 -13.26 -6.70 20.34
C MET A 1 -13.18 -5.41 19.56
N GLY A 2 -11.99 -4.85 19.30
CA GLY A 2 -11.92 -3.57 18.63
C GLY A 2 -10.53 -3.16 18.16
N LEU A 3 -10.51 -2.24 17.20
CA LEU A 3 -9.36 -1.56 16.66
C LEU A 3 -9.36 -0.12 17.17
N LEU A 4 -8.28 0.25 17.85
CA LEU A 4 -8.02 1.61 18.30
C LEU A 4 -7.00 2.22 17.34
N SER A 5 -7.41 3.20 16.54
CA SER A 5 -6.48 3.98 15.72
C SER A 5 -6.56 5.42 16.17
N ARG A 6 -5.73 5.84 17.11
CA ARG A 6 -5.72 7.24 17.53
C ARG A 6 -4.33 7.76 17.76
N ASN A 7 -3.93 8.84 17.10
CA ASN A 7 -2.73 9.62 17.46
C ASN A 7 -2.77 10.19 18.89
N ALA A 8 -3.95 10.18 19.52
CA ALA A 8 -4.19 10.57 20.91
C ALA A 8 -5.07 9.54 21.68
N PRO A 9 -4.64 9.04 22.84
CA PRO A 9 -5.35 8.06 23.68
C PRO A 9 -6.50 8.66 24.49
N THR A 10 -7.53 7.83 24.76
CA THR A 10 -8.73 8.19 25.52
C THR A 10 -8.46 8.51 26.99
N SER A 11 -9.08 9.62 27.44
CA SER A 11 -9.44 10.04 28.80
C SER A 11 -8.54 11.11 29.44
N GLU A 12 -9.19 12.26 29.74
CA GLU A 12 -8.69 13.46 30.43
C GLU A 12 -7.88 13.22 31.72
N ARG A 13 -7.93 12.01 32.32
CA ARG A 13 -7.36 11.77 33.66
C ARG A 13 -5.95 11.19 33.68
N LEU A 14 -5.42 10.70 32.56
CA LEU A 14 -4.17 9.91 32.60
C LEU A 14 -3.02 10.48 31.76
N GLY A 15 -3.25 11.24 30.69
CA GLY A 15 -2.15 11.87 29.93
C GLY A 15 -1.14 10.89 29.32
N LEU A 16 -1.59 9.68 28.96
CA LEU A 16 -0.72 8.52 28.67
C LEU A 16 -0.78 8.14 27.19
N SER A 17 0.34 8.10 26.44
CA SER A 17 0.43 7.66 25.02
C SER A 17 -0.12 6.23 24.73
N LYS A 18 -0.19 5.80 23.46
CA LYS A 18 -0.74 4.48 23.03
C LYS A 18 -0.21 3.31 23.87
N THR A 19 1.11 3.18 23.98
CA THR A 19 1.78 2.05 24.67
C THR A 19 1.49 1.98 26.18
N PRO A 20 1.54 3.09 26.96
CA PRO A 20 1.06 3.08 28.34
C PRO A 20 -0.41 2.68 28.53
N LEU A 21 -1.33 3.12 27.67
CA LEU A 21 -2.73 2.69 27.74
C LEU A 21 -2.86 1.17 27.52
N LEU A 22 -2.14 0.66 26.52
CA LEU A 22 -2.05 -0.77 26.21
C LEU A 22 -1.51 -1.59 27.40
N ALA A 23 -0.46 -1.11 28.05
CA ALA A 23 0.09 -1.73 29.26
C ALA A 23 -0.93 -1.71 30.42
N ALA A 24 -1.62 -0.60 30.64
CA ALA A 24 -2.65 -0.50 31.66
C ALA A 24 -3.82 -1.47 31.39
N LEU A 25 -4.27 -1.61 30.14
CA LEU A 25 -5.26 -2.59 29.74
C LEU A 25 -4.78 -4.02 30.01
N ALA A 26 -3.54 -4.35 29.64
CA ALA A 26 -2.96 -5.67 29.91
C ALA A 26 -2.91 -5.98 31.42
N ILE A 27 -2.57 -5.01 32.26
CA ILE A 27 -2.56 -5.14 33.73
C ILE A 27 -3.98 -5.34 34.27
N VAL A 28 -4.97 -4.57 33.79
CA VAL A 28 -6.37 -4.70 34.22
C VAL A 28 -6.97 -6.04 33.76
N GLU A 29 -6.58 -6.56 32.60
CA GLU A 29 -6.93 -7.91 32.14
C GLU A 29 -6.31 -9.00 33.00
N PHE A 30 -5.12 -8.74 33.54
CA PHE A 30 -4.40 -9.68 34.38
C PHE A 30 -4.89 -9.71 35.84
N LEU A 31 -5.16 -8.55 36.43
CA LEU A 31 -5.43 -8.40 37.88
C LEU A 31 -6.81 -7.81 38.19
N GLY A 32 -7.33 -6.97 37.31
CA GLY A 32 -8.48 -6.10 37.60
C GLY A 32 -9.86 -6.74 37.34
N PRO A 33 -10.93 -6.11 37.87
CA PRO A 33 -12.31 -6.53 37.64
C PRO A 33 -12.81 -6.11 36.25
N CYS A 34 -12.36 -6.82 35.21
CA CYS A 34 -12.50 -6.39 33.83
C CYS A 34 -13.60 -7.11 33.01
N ARG A 35 -14.35 -8.03 33.63
CA ARG A 35 -15.51 -8.72 33.02
C ARG A 35 -16.80 -8.31 33.69
N PHE A 36 -17.89 -8.23 32.93
CA PHE A 36 -19.22 -7.98 33.51
C PHE A 36 -19.64 -9.14 34.43
N SER A 37 -20.17 -8.80 35.60
CA SER A 37 -20.71 -9.75 36.57
C SER A 37 -22.23 -9.67 36.63
N HIS A 38 -22.75 -8.52 37.07
CA HIS A 38 -24.17 -8.23 37.27
C HIS A 38 -24.34 -6.71 37.42
N PHE A 39 -25.58 -6.24 37.46
CA PHE A 39 -25.90 -4.90 37.96
C PHE A 39 -26.11 -4.98 39.48
N ASP A 40 -25.56 -4.03 40.23
CA ASP A 40 -25.79 -3.93 41.67
C ASP A 40 -27.21 -3.45 42.00
N ALA A 41 -27.50 -3.28 43.29
CA ALA A 41 -28.79 -2.80 43.79
C ALA A 41 -29.17 -1.40 43.29
N TYR A 42 -28.22 -0.63 42.76
CA TYR A 42 -28.42 0.72 42.21
C TYR A 42 -28.46 0.73 40.68
N GLY A 43 -28.39 -0.45 40.04
CA GLY A 43 -28.36 -0.57 38.58
C GLY A 43 -27.01 -0.23 37.96
N LEU A 44 -25.93 -0.16 38.75
CA LEU A 44 -24.58 0.09 38.24
C LEU A 44 -23.88 -1.23 37.88
N PRO A 45 -23.14 -1.30 36.76
CA PRO A 45 -22.48 -2.53 36.33
C PRO A 45 -21.29 -2.86 37.24
N VAL A 46 -21.26 -4.11 37.75
CA VAL A 46 -20.18 -4.62 38.59
C VAL A 46 -19.21 -5.47 37.77
N GLY A 47 -17.92 -5.15 37.89
CA GLY A 47 -16.83 -5.91 37.29
C GLY A 47 -16.40 -7.11 38.14
N LYS A 48 -15.89 -8.17 37.49
CA LYS A 48 -15.23 -9.31 38.13
C LYS A 48 -13.92 -9.65 37.42
N PRO A 49 -12.92 -10.21 38.14
CA PRO A 49 -11.65 -10.60 37.55
C PRO A 49 -11.79 -11.84 36.65
N VAL A 50 -10.80 -12.03 35.78
CA VAL A 50 -10.67 -13.25 34.97
C VAL A 50 -10.08 -14.37 35.84
N PRO A 51 -10.72 -15.55 35.96
CA PRO A 51 -10.23 -16.62 36.83
C PRO A 51 -8.84 -17.18 36.43
N LEU A 52 -8.60 -17.32 35.13
CA LEU A 52 -7.33 -17.77 34.54
C LEU A 52 -6.87 -16.71 33.53
N PRO A 53 -6.18 -15.65 33.98
CA PRO A 53 -5.83 -14.53 33.12
C PRO A 53 -4.57 -14.85 32.30
N VAL A 54 -4.74 -15.05 30.99
CA VAL A 54 -3.62 -15.24 30.04
C VAL A 54 -3.68 -14.10 29.03
N VAL A 55 -2.80 -13.13 29.22
CA VAL A 55 -2.65 -11.94 28.38
C VAL A 55 -1.49 -12.17 27.43
N GLN A 56 -1.73 -12.03 26.13
CA GLN A 56 -0.72 -12.13 25.08
C GLN A 56 -0.49 -10.77 24.43
N VAL A 57 0.77 -10.36 24.37
CA VAL A 57 1.22 -9.18 23.63
C VAL A 57 1.78 -9.65 22.30
N GLY A 58 1.01 -9.45 21.23
CA GLY A 58 1.31 -9.85 19.87
C GLY A 58 2.07 -8.77 19.11
N ALA A 59 3.14 -9.15 18.41
CA ALA A 59 3.80 -8.34 17.38
C ALA A 59 4.47 -9.22 16.32
N THR A 60 4.85 -8.65 15.18
CA THR A 60 5.57 -9.38 14.11
C THR A 60 7.06 -9.58 14.43
N ALA A 61 7.61 -8.83 15.38
CA ALA A 61 8.96 -9.07 15.94
C ALA A 61 8.91 -9.14 17.48
N LEU A 62 9.78 -9.94 18.09
CA LEU A 62 9.86 -10.05 19.56
C LEU A 62 10.24 -8.71 20.21
N ASP A 63 11.22 -8.01 19.64
CA ASP A 63 11.72 -6.73 20.16
C ASP A 63 10.60 -5.66 20.25
N GLN A 64 9.61 -5.72 19.35
CA GLN A 64 8.44 -4.84 19.41
C GLN A 64 7.54 -5.14 20.62
N THR A 65 7.44 -6.40 21.04
CA THR A 65 6.66 -6.77 22.23
C THR A 65 7.31 -6.30 23.53
N GLU A 66 8.63 -6.08 23.53
CA GLU A 66 9.38 -5.67 24.73
C GLU A 66 8.91 -4.31 25.26
N GLN A 67 8.59 -3.35 24.39
CA GLN A 67 8.16 -2.01 24.81
C GLN A 67 6.90 -2.05 25.67
N THR A 68 5.88 -2.81 25.26
CA THR A 68 4.63 -2.94 26.02
C THR A 68 4.85 -3.72 27.32
N ILE A 69 5.68 -4.77 27.29
CA ILE A 69 6.00 -5.57 28.48
C ILE A 69 6.81 -4.74 29.49
N ASP A 70 7.81 -3.99 29.04
CA ASP A 70 8.61 -3.11 29.90
C ASP A 70 7.76 -2.01 30.52
N MET A 71 6.78 -1.48 29.79
CA MET A 71 5.81 -0.56 30.37
C MET A 71 4.94 -1.23 31.44
N CYS A 72 4.50 -2.48 31.22
CA CYS A 72 3.80 -3.25 32.27
C CYS A 72 4.68 -3.45 33.50
N ARG A 73 5.97 -3.75 33.30
CA ARG A 73 6.95 -3.91 34.39
C ARG A 73 7.11 -2.60 35.15
N ALA A 74 7.31 -1.48 34.46
CA ALA A 74 7.45 -0.17 35.06
C ALA A 74 6.23 0.25 35.88
N MET A 75 5.01 -0.08 35.42
CA MET A 75 3.77 0.21 36.15
C MET A 75 3.54 -0.69 37.36
N LEU A 76 4.07 -1.92 37.35
CA LEU A 76 3.85 -2.91 38.41
C LEU A 76 4.94 -2.92 39.46
N SER A 77 6.20 -2.76 39.08
CA SER A 77 7.35 -2.79 39.98
C SER A 77 7.22 -1.71 41.05
N GLU A 78 7.41 -2.11 42.31
CA GLU A 78 7.29 -1.24 43.50
C GLU A 78 5.87 -0.66 43.73
N SER A 79 4.89 -1.06 42.91
CA SER A 79 3.50 -0.68 43.11
C SER A 79 2.85 -1.50 44.24
N PRO A 80 1.76 -1.01 44.86
CA PRO A 80 0.97 -1.80 45.80
C PRO A 80 0.48 -3.13 45.23
N ALA A 81 0.28 -3.22 43.91
CA ALA A 81 -0.18 -4.43 43.24
C ALA A 81 0.87 -5.56 43.29
N GLU A 82 2.17 -5.23 43.27
CA GLU A 82 3.23 -6.23 43.33
C GLU A 82 3.13 -7.09 44.60
N SER A 83 2.99 -6.42 45.75
CA SER A 83 2.87 -7.09 47.04
C SER A 83 1.48 -7.70 47.25
N ALA A 84 0.42 -6.96 46.93
CA ALA A 84 -0.97 -7.40 47.16
C ALA A 84 -1.35 -8.66 46.36
N TYR A 85 -0.83 -8.80 45.15
CA TYR A 85 -1.10 -9.96 44.28
C TYR A 85 0.05 -10.97 44.25
N GLY A 86 1.17 -10.69 44.91
CA GLY A 86 2.34 -11.56 44.93
C GLY A 86 2.92 -11.80 43.54
N LEU A 87 3.26 -10.72 42.84
CA LEU A 87 3.70 -10.78 41.43
C LEU A 87 5.17 -11.13 41.29
N ASP A 88 5.48 -11.97 40.30
CA ASP A 88 6.81 -12.22 39.77
C ASP A 88 6.94 -11.45 38.45
N ILE A 89 7.72 -10.38 38.46
CA ILE A 89 7.85 -9.41 37.38
C ILE A 89 9.18 -9.68 36.65
N GLY A 90 9.18 -10.70 35.79
CA GLY A 90 10.31 -11.05 34.96
C GLY A 90 10.53 -10.09 33.80
N LYS A 91 11.68 -10.21 33.11
CA LYS A 91 11.99 -9.39 31.92
C LYS A 91 11.01 -9.60 30.78
N THR A 92 10.59 -10.85 30.55
CA THR A 92 9.74 -11.23 29.42
C THR A 92 8.35 -11.71 29.83
N VAL A 93 8.15 -12.08 31.10
CA VAL A 93 6.88 -12.62 31.59
C VAL A 93 6.57 -12.03 32.96
N VAL A 94 5.34 -11.56 33.14
CA VAL A 94 4.78 -11.21 34.44
C VAL A 94 3.79 -12.30 34.86
N GLN A 95 3.92 -12.84 36.07
CA GLN A 95 3.12 -13.97 36.57
C GLN A 95 2.95 -13.91 38.09
N PHE A 96 2.31 -14.91 38.69
CA PHE A 96 2.16 -15.01 40.15
C PHE A 96 3.31 -15.81 40.79
N LYS A 97 3.93 -15.28 41.85
CA LYS A 97 4.99 -15.95 42.64
C LYS A 97 4.53 -17.30 43.22
N SER A 98 3.24 -17.45 43.50
CA SER A 98 2.65 -18.66 44.05
C SER A 98 2.57 -19.84 43.07
N GLY A 99 2.88 -19.61 41.78
CA GLY A 99 2.67 -20.61 40.72
C GLY A 99 1.20 -20.75 40.30
N LYS A 100 0.30 -19.91 40.82
CA LYS A 100 -1.08 -19.83 40.34
C LYS A 100 -1.10 -19.57 38.83
N PRO A 101 -1.96 -20.24 38.04
CA PRO A 101 -2.08 -19.98 36.61
C PRO A 101 -2.43 -18.52 36.30
N GLY A 102 -1.64 -17.89 35.44
CA GLY A 102 -1.91 -16.57 34.87
C GLY A 102 -0.61 -15.89 34.45
N SER A 103 -0.64 -15.14 33.36
CA SER A 103 0.56 -14.44 32.87
C SER A 103 0.25 -13.31 31.90
N ILE A 104 1.14 -12.33 31.84
CA ILE A 104 1.34 -11.41 30.71
C ILE A 104 2.61 -11.86 30.00
N LYS A 105 2.54 -12.17 28.71
CA LYS A 105 3.69 -12.66 27.94
C LYS A 105 3.67 -12.25 26.47
N PRO A 106 4.84 -12.12 25.84
CA PRO A 106 4.94 -11.82 24.42
C PRO A 106 4.54 -13.01 23.55
N LYS A 107 4.10 -12.71 22.34
CA LYS A 107 3.82 -13.67 21.28
C LYS A 107 4.24 -13.05 19.95
N ALA A 108 5.06 -13.75 19.18
CA ALA A 108 5.53 -13.27 17.88
C ALA A 108 5.43 -14.36 16.80
N THR A 109 5.42 -13.94 15.53
CA THR A 109 5.44 -14.78 14.33
C THR A 109 6.57 -15.82 14.38
N ALA A 110 7.79 -15.42 14.76
CA ALA A 110 8.97 -16.28 14.82
C ALA A 110 9.00 -17.30 15.99
N GLY A 111 8.02 -17.29 16.89
CA GLY A 111 7.95 -18.21 18.03
C GLY A 111 7.53 -19.63 17.63
N ARG A 112 8.24 -20.66 18.13
CA ARG A 112 7.84 -22.07 17.95
C ARG A 112 6.43 -22.30 18.53
N THR A 113 5.56 -22.87 17.69
CA THR A 113 4.13 -23.22 17.92
C THR A 113 3.22 -22.10 18.48
N ASN A 114 2.53 -21.41 17.57
CA ASN A 114 1.53 -20.39 17.89
C ASN A 114 0.11 -20.96 18.09
N GLU A 115 -0.17 -22.17 17.61
CA GLU A 115 -1.47 -22.81 17.72
C GLU A 115 -1.69 -23.52 19.06
N GLY A 116 -2.95 -23.56 19.51
CA GLY A 116 -3.38 -24.31 20.70
C GLY A 116 -3.49 -23.50 21.99
N ASN A 117 -3.02 -22.25 21.98
CA ASN A 117 -3.18 -21.34 23.12
C ASN A 117 -4.65 -20.96 23.34
N ARG A 118 -4.99 -20.63 24.60
CA ARG A 118 -6.31 -20.17 25.02
C ARG A 118 -6.17 -18.88 25.85
N PRO A 119 -5.75 -17.76 25.23
CA PRO A 119 -5.66 -16.49 25.94
C PRO A 119 -7.04 -16.02 26.43
N SER A 120 -7.06 -15.23 27.50
CA SER A 120 -8.23 -14.45 27.92
C SER A 120 -8.22 -13.06 27.29
N PHE A 121 -7.04 -12.56 26.93
CA PHE A 121 -6.85 -11.29 26.26
C PHE A 121 -5.69 -11.34 25.26
N CYS A 122 -5.86 -10.72 24.10
CA CYS A 122 -4.78 -10.53 23.13
C CYS A 122 -4.66 -9.06 22.76
N LEU A 123 -3.46 -8.53 22.85
CA LEU A 123 -3.09 -7.19 22.44
C LEU A 123 -2.28 -7.30 21.16
N MET A 124 -2.62 -6.57 20.12
CA MET A 124 -1.98 -6.64 18.81
C MET A 124 -1.51 -5.25 18.42
N ASP A 125 -0.23 -4.97 18.64
CA ASP A 125 0.30 -3.62 18.48
C ASP A 125 0.82 -3.36 17.06
N GLU A 126 0.71 -2.11 16.62
CA GLU A 126 1.18 -1.60 15.33
C GLU A 126 0.75 -2.45 14.12
N CYS A 127 -0.53 -2.81 14.04
CA CYS A 127 -1.03 -3.76 13.01
C CYS A 127 -0.95 -3.27 11.55
N HIS A 128 -0.61 -2.00 11.30
CA HIS A 128 -0.26 -1.50 9.96
C HIS A 128 1.08 -2.06 9.46
N HIS A 129 1.98 -2.50 10.36
CA HIS A 129 3.21 -3.19 9.99
C HIS A 129 3.04 -4.70 9.79
N TRP A 130 1.85 -5.24 10.05
CA TRP A 130 1.57 -6.66 9.92
C TRP A 130 1.13 -6.97 8.50
N VAL A 131 2.11 -7.00 7.60
CA VAL A 131 1.94 -7.21 6.16
C VAL A 131 2.44 -8.58 5.74
N GLY A 132 2.15 -9.01 4.51
CA GLY A 132 2.52 -10.34 4.01
C GLY A 132 4.02 -10.66 4.12
N SER A 133 4.90 -9.67 3.91
CA SER A 133 6.36 -9.85 4.04
C SER A 133 6.82 -10.16 5.47
N THR A 134 5.99 -9.88 6.49
CA THR A 134 6.28 -10.16 7.90
C THR A 134 5.51 -11.39 8.44
N GLY A 135 4.69 -12.04 7.60
CA GLY A 135 3.77 -13.11 8.03
C GLY A 135 2.65 -12.61 8.96
N GLY A 136 2.35 -11.32 8.92
CA GLY A 136 1.37 -10.65 9.79
C GLY A 136 -0.05 -11.22 9.65
N PRO A 137 -0.62 -11.35 8.43
CA PRO A 137 -1.95 -11.89 8.23
C PRO A 137 -2.17 -13.29 8.81
N GLU A 138 -1.24 -14.22 8.58
CA GLU A 138 -1.32 -15.59 9.12
C GLU A 138 -1.23 -15.59 10.66
N PHE A 139 -0.41 -14.70 11.21
CA PHE A 139 -0.26 -14.54 12.64
C PHE A 139 -1.52 -13.95 13.29
N PHE A 140 -2.10 -12.93 12.70
CA PHE A 140 -3.39 -12.37 13.11
C PHE A 140 -4.47 -13.46 13.15
N GLN A 141 -4.58 -14.26 12.08
CA GLN A 141 -5.55 -15.37 12.04
C GLN A 141 -5.29 -16.39 13.16
N THR A 142 -4.02 -16.67 13.46
CA THR A 142 -3.65 -17.59 14.54
C THR A 142 -4.06 -17.05 15.92
N LEU A 143 -3.78 -15.78 16.21
CA LEU A 143 -4.20 -15.14 17.46
C LEU A 143 -5.72 -15.08 17.58
N LYS A 144 -6.41 -14.71 16.50
CA LYS A 144 -7.87 -14.66 16.42
C LYS A 144 -8.52 -16.03 16.69
N ARG A 145 -8.06 -17.09 16.02
CA ARG A 145 -8.54 -18.46 16.29
C ARG A 145 -8.31 -18.90 17.74
N ASN A 146 -7.22 -18.46 18.35
CA ASN A 146 -6.91 -18.82 19.74
C ASN A 146 -7.80 -18.09 20.75
N ILE A 147 -8.02 -16.79 20.57
CA ILE A 147 -8.87 -15.99 21.46
C ILE A 147 -10.35 -16.41 21.34
N GLU A 148 -10.82 -16.79 20.14
CA GLU A 148 -12.21 -17.22 19.92
C GLU A 148 -12.58 -18.52 20.67
N LYS A 149 -11.61 -19.40 20.96
CA LYS A 149 -11.84 -20.63 21.74
C LYS A 149 -12.40 -20.37 23.14
N THR A 150 -12.20 -19.16 23.67
CA THR A 150 -12.62 -18.73 25.00
C THR A 150 -13.65 -17.58 24.96
N ALA A 151 -14.24 -17.30 23.79
CA ALA A 151 -15.17 -16.17 23.62
C ALA A 151 -16.41 -16.27 24.53
N LYS A 152 -16.95 -17.49 24.74
CA LYS A 152 -18.05 -17.71 25.71
C LYS A 152 -17.68 -17.35 27.15
N ALA A 153 -16.39 -17.42 27.50
CA ALA A 153 -15.87 -16.98 28.80
C ALA A 153 -15.53 -15.48 28.82
N GLY A 154 -15.84 -14.75 27.75
CA GLY A 154 -15.63 -13.31 27.63
C GLY A 154 -14.21 -12.93 27.20
N SER A 155 -13.48 -13.79 26.49
CA SER A 155 -12.19 -13.39 25.92
C SER A 155 -12.35 -12.25 24.90
N ARG A 156 -11.33 -11.40 24.77
CA ARG A 156 -11.35 -10.28 23.84
C ARG A 156 -9.96 -9.94 23.36
N TRP A 157 -9.90 -9.22 22.24
CA TRP A 157 -8.65 -8.67 21.74
C TRP A 157 -8.82 -7.18 21.46
N VAL A 158 -7.70 -6.48 21.50
CA VAL A 158 -7.54 -5.10 21.06
C VAL A 158 -6.38 -5.03 20.08
N SER A 159 -6.55 -4.22 19.04
CA SER A 159 -5.47 -3.88 18.12
C SER A 159 -5.24 -2.38 18.13
N THR A 160 -3.98 -1.97 18.01
CA THR A 160 -3.57 -0.57 17.84
C THR A 160 -2.86 -0.37 16.52
N THR A 161 -3.06 0.80 15.93
CA THR A 161 -2.46 1.12 14.64
C THR A 161 -2.39 2.62 14.37
N ASN A 162 -1.40 3.06 13.61
CA ASN A 162 -1.47 4.28 12.79
C ASN A 162 -2.33 4.01 11.55
N ALA A 163 -2.69 5.06 10.80
CA ALA A 163 -3.34 4.88 9.51
C ALA A 163 -2.45 4.04 8.58
N TYR A 164 -3.04 3.00 8.01
CA TYR A 164 -2.33 2.03 7.17
C TYR A 164 -2.09 2.60 5.77
N ASN A 165 -1.12 2.02 5.05
CA ASN A 165 -1.00 2.23 3.61
C ASN A 165 -1.97 1.28 2.89
N PRO A 166 -2.90 1.77 2.07
CA PRO A 166 -3.82 0.92 1.30
C PRO A 166 -3.13 -0.05 0.33
N ASN A 167 -1.85 0.19 0.00
CA ASN A 167 -1.05 -0.63 -0.90
C ASN A 167 -0.33 -1.82 -0.23
N GLU A 168 -0.39 -1.94 1.10
CA GLU A 168 0.41 -2.90 1.85
C GLU A 168 -0.38 -4.14 2.31
N ASP A 169 -1.70 -4.16 2.12
CA ASP A 169 -2.59 -5.25 2.55
C ASP A 169 -2.39 -5.64 4.03
N SER A 170 -2.16 -4.63 4.88
CA SER A 170 -1.83 -4.82 6.30
C SER A 170 -3.01 -5.39 7.10
N VAL A 171 -2.74 -6.01 8.25
CA VAL A 171 -3.80 -6.45 9.18
C VAL A 171 -4.69 -5.27 9.64
N ALA A 172 -4.12 -4.07 9.81
CA ALA A 172 -4.91 -2.89 10.12
C ALA A 172 -5.96 -2.59 9.04
N GLN A 173 -5.58 -2.68 7.75
CA GLN A 173 -6.50 -2.56 6.62
C GLN A 173 -7.58 -3.63 6.64
N ILE A 174 -7.18 -4.90 6.82
CA ILE A 174 -8.10 -6.05 6.87
C ILE A 174 -9.14 -5.88 7.97
N ILE A 175 -8.74 -5.37 9.14
CA ILE A 175 -9.66 -5.14 10.26
C ILE A 175 -10.58 -3.96 9.96
N HIS A 176 -10.03 -2.83 9.51
CA HIS A 176 -10.78 -1.61 9.23
C HIS A 176 -11.86 -1.83 8.16
N GLU A 177 -11.53 -2.54 7.08
CA GLU A 177 -12.45 -2.83 5.96
C GLU A 177 -13.39 -4.01 6.23
N SER A 178 -13.32 -4.63 7.41
CA SER A 178 -14.14 -5.80 7.74
C SER A 178 -15.61 -5.44 7.95
N GLU A 179 -16.52 -6.28 7.45
CA GLU A 179 -17.95 -6.21 7.78
C GLU A 179 -18.22 -6.26 9.30
N MET A 180 -17.31 -6.86 10.09
CA MET A 180 -17.43 -6.89 11.55
C MET A 180 -17.37 -5.49 12.16
N VAL A 181 -16.58 -4.57 11.57
CA VAL A 181 -16.55 -3.16 11.96
C VAL A 181 -17.82 -2.47 11.49
N ALA A 182 -18.19 -2.64 10.22
CA ALA A 182 -19.39 -2.02 9.64
C ALA A 182 -20.69 -2.40 10.37
N GLN A 183 -20.79 -3.64 10.87
CA GLN A 183 -21.94 -4.15 11.63
C GLN A 183 -21.85 -3.83 13.13
N GLY A 184 -20.78 -3.16 13.59
CA GLY A 184 -20.59 -2.78 15.00
C GLY A 184 -20.26 -3.95 15.94
N HIS A 185 -19.86 -5.10 15.40
CA HIS A 185 -19.38 -6.24 16.20
C HIS A 185 -17.96 -6.01 16.72
N TRP A 186 -17.14 -5.30 15.94
CA TRP A 186 -15.84 -4.77 16.36
C TRP A 186 -15.94 -3.27 16.53
N LEU A 187 -15.51 -2.78 17.68
CA LEU A 187 -15.42 -1.35 17.95
C LEU A 187 -14.24 -0.79 17.16
N TYR A 188 -14.50 0.16 16.28
CA TYR A 188 -13.47 1.00 15.67
C TYR A 188 -13.57 2.39 16.29
N ASP A 189 -12.44 2.88 16.81
CA ASP A 189 -12.37 4.20 17.43
C ASP A 189 -11.13 4.94 16.91
N CYS A 190 -11.41 6.00 16.14
CA CYS A 190 -10.43 6.84 15.45
C CYS A 190 -10.92 8.28 15.37
N LEU A 191 -10.00 9.24 15.58
CA LEU A 191 -10.21 10.64 15.27
C LEU A 191 -9.32 11.00 14.08
N GLU A 192 -9.92 11.35 12.96
CA GLU A 192 -9.22 11.69 11.72
C GLU A 192 -9.24 13.20 11.52
N GLY A 193 -8.10 13.78 11.21
CA GLY A 193 -7.97 15.19 10.86
C GLY A 193 -8.46 15.42 9.44
N SER A 194 -9.44 16.30 9.28
CA SER A 194 -10.04 16.65 8.00
C SER A 194 -9.09 17.56 7.18
N ILE A 195 -8.19 16.96 6.40
CA ILE A 195 -7.27 17.70 5.54
C ILE A 195 -6.96 16.94 4.24
N ALA A 196 -6.92 17.67 3.12
CA ALA A 196 -6.47 17.14 1.84
C ALA A 196 -4.94 17.31 1.69
N LEU A 197 -4.31 16.49 0.84
CA LEU A 197 -2.86 16.56 0.57
C LEU A 197 -2.42 17.98 0.13
N ASP A 198 -3.17 18.59 -0.79
CA ASP A 198 -2.88 19.93 -1.33
C ASP A 198 -2.97 21.05 -0.27
N ASP A 199 -3.62 20.77 0.86
CA ASP A 199 -3.84 21.71 1.96
C ASP A 199 -2.77 21.65 3.05
N LEU A 200 -1.78 20.74 2.95
CA LEU A 200 -0.69 20.58 3.92
C LEU A 200 0.27 21.78 4.02
N ARG A 201 0.06 22.81 3.18
CA ARG A 201 0.82 24.07 3.19
C ARG A 201 0.01 25.26 3.72
N ASP A 202 -1.24 25.04 4.09
CA ASP A 202 -2.09 26.04 4.72
C ASP A 202 -2.03 25.87 6.25
N GLU A 203 -1.39 26.82 6.93
CA GLU A 203 -1.21 26.79 8.39
C GLU A 203 -2.53 26.67 9.15
N ALA A 204 -3.56 27.39 8.72
CA ALA A 204 -4.85 27.38 9.40
C ALA A 204 -5.52 26.01 9.26
N LYS A 205 -5.47 25.41 8.06
CA LYS A 205 -6.02 24.07 7.80
C LYS A 205 -5.25 22.97 8.53
N VAL A 206 -3.91 23.00 8.46
CA VAL A 206 -3.03 22.05 9.17
C VAL A 206 -3.32 22.08 10.67
N ARG A 207 -3.36 23.28 11.26
CA ARG A 207 -3.61 23.42 12.70
C ARG A 207 -5.00 22.94 13.10
N ALA A 208 -6.04 23.26 12.30
CA ALA A 208 -7.40 22.78 12.56
C ALA A 208 -7.49 21.25 12.49
N ALA A 209 -6.90 20.63 11.48
CA ALA A 209 -6.90 19.18 11.32
C ALA A 209 -6.08 18.46 12.40
N LEU A 210 -4.99 19.07 12.89
CA LEU A 210 -4.26 18.54 14.06
C LEU A 210 -5.13 18.58 15.33
N ILE A 211 -5.89 19.66 15.56
CA ILE A 211 -6.79 19.74 16.73
C ILE A 211 -7.86 18.64 16.65
N GLU A 212 -8.40 18.37 15.47
CA GLU A 212 -9.37 17.29 15.25
C GLU A 212 -8.76 15.92 15.51
N ALA A 213 -7.59 15.62 14.91
CA ALA A 213 -6.92 14.33 15.03
C ALA A 213 -6.41 14.02 16.45
N TYR A 214 -6.03 15.04 17.21
CA TYR A 214 -5.50 14.90 18.57
C TYR A 214 -6.56 15.07 19.66
N GLY A 215 -7.73 15.65 19.36
CA GLY A 215 -8.88 15.71 20.25
C GLY A 215 -8.56 16.19 21.68
N ASP A 216 -8.72 15.29 22.66
CA ASP A 216 -8.53 15.54 24.09
C ASP A 216 -7.06 15.43 24.57
N ALA A 217 -6.08 15.21 23.67
CA ALA A 217 -4.67 15.19 24.03
C ALA A 217 -4.08 16.60 24.25
N SER A 218 -4.46 17.22 25.36
CA SER A 218 -4.01 18.57 25.76
C SER A 218 -2.49 18.72 25.93
N TRP A 219 -1.76 17.61 26.00
CA TRP A 219 -0.30 17.57 26.12
C TRP A 219 0.44 17.55 24.78
N ALA A 220 -0.28 17.42 23.64
CA ALA A 220 0.32 17.46 22.33
C ALA A 220 0.73 18.89 21.94
N ASP A 221 1.96 19.06 21.45
CA ASP A 221 2.46 20.35 20.97
C ASP A 221 1.93 20.65 19.57
N ILE A 222 0.67 21.07 19.48
CA ILE A 222 0.01 21.37 18.19
C ILE A 222 0.78 22.42 17.39
N ASP A 223 1.35 23.44 18.05
CA ASP A 223 2.08 24.51 17.36
C ASP A 223 3.44 24.01 16.82
N GLY A 224 4.14 23.15 17.56
CA GLY A 224 5.34 22.46 17.10
C GLY A 224 5.06 21.51 15.94
N LEU A 225 4.01 20.69 16.03
CA LEU A 225 3.58 19.78 14.97
C LEU A 225 3.18 20.53 13.70
N THR A 226 2.42 21.63 13.84
CA THR A 226 2.05 22.53 12.73
C THR A 226 3.30 23.04 12.01
N ARG A 227 4.29 23.52 12.78
CA ARG A 227 5.56 24.00 12.22
C ARG A 227 6.31 22.92 11.46
N THR A 228 6.39 21.71 12.01
CA THR A 228 7.04 20.58 11.32
C THR A 228 6.36 20.30 9.99
N ILE A 229 5.04 20.15 9.96
CA ILE A 229 4.29 19.81 8.74
C ILE A 229 4.42 20.91 7.68
N LEU A 230 4.44 22.18 8.08
CA LEU A 230 4.56 23.30 7.14
C LEU A 230 5.94 23.42 6.52
N TYR A 231 7.02 23.12 7.26
CA TYR A 231 8.38 23.49 6.86
C TYR A 231 9.33 22.32 6.60
N ASP A 232 9.10 21.14 7.16
CA ASP A 232 9.89 19.96 6.83
C ASP A 232 9.52 19.44 5.41
N ARG A 233 10.56 19.10 4.66
CA ARG A 233 10.50 18.61 3.27
C ARG A 233 11.21 17.27 3.11
N THR A 234 11.78 16.75 4.19
CA THR A 234 12.46 15.45 4.23
C THR A 234 11.47 14.31 4.44
N THR A 235 10.26 14.63 4.91
CA THR A 235 9.17 13.68 5.13
C THR A 235 8.14 13.79 4.00
N PRO A 236 7.74 12.67 3.36
CA PRO A 236 6.67 12.67 2.36
C PRO A 236 5.33 13.13 2.94
N ASP A 237 4.53 13.81 2.13
CA ASP A 237 3.25 14.39 2.57
C ASP A 237 2.23 13.31 3.01
N SER A 238 2.25 12.13 2.37
CA SER A 238 1.45 10.98 2.81
C SER A 238 1.83 10.48 4.20
N THR A 239 3.08 10.67 4.62
CA THR A 239 3.54 10.33 5.98
C THR A 239 2.92 11.27 7.00
N TYR A 240 2.78 12.57 6.69
CA TYR A 240 2.06 13.49 7.57
C TYR A 240 0.59 13.09 7.71
N LEU A 241 -0.10 12.81 6.60
CA LEU A 241 -1.48 12.33 6.62
C LEU A 241 -1.66 11.11 7.52
N ARG A 242 -0.82 10.08 7.35
CA ARG A 242 -0.97 8.83 8.09
C ARG A 242 -0.63 8.94 9.58
N PHE A 243 0.50 9.57 9.90
CA PHE A 243 1.06 9.54 11.26
C PHE A 243 0.64 10.73 12.14
N TYR A 244 0.14 11.81 11.56
CA TYR A 244 -0.23 13.02 12.30
C TYR A 244 -1.74 13.27 12.27
N PHE A 245 -2.39 13.00 11.14
CA PHE A 245 -3.83 13.23 10.98
C PHE A 245 -4.69 11.97 11.11
N ASN A 246 -4.10 10.77 11.31
CA ASN A 246 -4.80 9.48 11.23
C ASN A 246 -5.56 9.27 9.90
N ALA A 247 -5.25 10.06 8.87
CA ALA A 247 -5.93 9.97 7.60
C ALA A 247 -5.36 8.78 6.83
N ILE A 248 -6.24 7.90 6.35
CA ILE A 248 -5.86 6.85 5.40
C ILE A 248 -5.50 7.55 4.09
N ALA A 249 -4.21 7.80 3.93
CA ALA A 249 -3.64 8.30 2.71
C ALA A 249 -2.90 7.15 2.03
N GLU A 250 -3.22 6.96 0.76
CA GLU A 250 -2.33 6.27 -0.16
C GLU A 250 -0.96 6.96 -0.07
N SER A 251 0.12 6.19 0.06
CA SER A 251 1.44 6.74 -0.20
C SER A 251 1.43 7.20 -1.66
N SER A 252 1.16 8.47 -1.90
CA SER A 252 1.26 9.06 -3.24
C SER A 252 2.73 9.34 -3.55
N ASP A 253 3.57 8.31 -3.47
CA ASP A 253 4.83 8.31 -4.22
C ASP A 253 4.45 7.96 -5.67
N GLY A 254 3.75 8.91 -6.30
CA GLY A 254 3.50 8.87 -7.73
C GLY A 254 4.81 8.58 -8.43
N TRP A 255 4.80 7.61 -9.33
CA TRP A 255 6.02 7.11 -9.97
C TRP A 255 6.79 8.22 -10.69
N MET A 256 6.06 9.19 -11.24
CA MET A 256 6.55 10.38 -11.92
C MET A 256 5.79 11.61 -11.39
N SER A 257 6.50 12.68 -11.04
CA SER A 257 5.82 13.95 -10.75
C SER A 257 5.39 14.65 -12.04
N LYS A 258 4.36 15.50 -11.95
CA LYS A 258 3.91 16.31 -13.09
C LYS A 258 5.02 17.23 -13.61
N THR A 259 5.80 17.84 -12.72
CA THR A 259 6.91 18.72 -13.12
C THR A 259 7.97 17.99 -13.93
N GLU A 260 8.33 16.77 -13.54
CA GLU A 260 9.30 15.95 -14.28
C GLU A 260 8.74 15.47 -15.62
N TRP A 261 7.47 15.09 -15.65
CA TRP A 261 6.81 14.69 -16.88
C TRP A 261 6.69 15.86 -17.86
N ASP A 262 6.18 17.00 -17.41
CA ASP A 262 6.00 18.21 -18.23
C ASP A 262 7.35 18.72 -18.78
N ALA A 263 8.47 18.47 -18.08
CA ALA A 263 9.81 18.79 -18.57
C ALA A 263 10.24 17.95 -19.79
N CYS A 264 9.58 16.81 -20.05
CA CYS A 264 9.79 15.96 -21.21
C CYS A 264 8.89 16.33 -22.40
N LEU A 265 8.03 17.35 -22.27
CA LEU A 265 7.17 17.80 -23.37
C LEU A 265 8.00 18.39 -24.52
N ASP A 266 7.75 17.91 -25.73
CA ASP A 266 8.28 18.48 -26.96
C ASP A 266 7.12 18.68 -27.94
N GLU A 267 6.78 19.92 -28.25
CA GLU A 267 5.76 20.27 -29.27
C GLU A 267 6.39 20.68 -30.61
N ASP A 268 7.70 20.93 -30.65
CA ASP A 268 8.40 21.53 -31.78
C ASP A 268 8.71 20.53 -32.91
N ASP A 269 8.89 19.25 -32.58
CA ASP A 269 9.21 18.19 -33.55
C ASP A 269 8.13 17.10 -33.59
N PRO A 270 6.99 17.32 -34.28
CA PRO A 270 5.87 16.38 -34.29
C PRO A 270 6.24 15.02 -34.90
N ILE A 271 5.49 13.99 -34.51
CA ILE A 271 5.61 12.65 -35.09
C ILE A 271 4.98 12.65 -36.50
N LEU A 272 5.73 12.21 -37.51
CA LEU A 272 5.27 12.21 -38.90
C LEU A 272 5.12 10.78 -39.46
N PRO A 273 4.19 10.54 -40.40
CA PRO A 273 4.15 9.29 -41.14
C PRO A 273 5.50 8.95 -41.77
N GLY A 274 5.93 7.70 -41.63
CA GLY A 274 7.23 7.21 -42.09
C GLY A 274 8.38 7.37 -41.09
N ASP A 275 8.15 8.03 -39.95
CA ASP A 275 9.12 8.03 -38.84
C ASP A 275 9.44 6.58 -38.43
N LEU A 276 10.69 6.37 -38.03
CA LEU A 276 11.18 5.09 -37.52
C LEU A 276 10.83 4.99 -36.04
N ILE A 277 9.99 4.02 -35.68
CA ILE A 277 9.44 3.88 -34.33
C ILE A 277 9.63 2.46 -33.80
N ALA A 278 9.69 2.35 -32.48
CA ALA A 278 9.38 1.12 -31.77
C ALA A 278 7.94 1.21 -31.24
N VAL A 279 7.36 0.08 -30.89
CA VAL A 279 5.98 -0.02 -30.43
C VAL A 279 5.93 -0.84 -29.14
N GLY A 280 5.15 -0.36 -28.18
CA GLY A 280 4.79 -1.10 -26.98
C GLY A 280 3.28 -1.35 -26.94
N PHE A 281 2.87 -2.57 -26.60
CA PHE A 281 1.49 -3.00 -26.48
C PHE A 281 1.21 -3.63 -25.12
N ASP A 282 0.31 -3.03 -24.35
CA ASP A 282 -0.18 -3.55 -23.07
C ASP A 282 -1.68 -3.84 -23.20
N GLY A 283 -2.07 -5.11 -23.06
CA GLY A 283 -3.37 -5.61 -23.49
C GLY A 283 -4.19 -6.23 -22.37
N SER A 284 -5.46 -5.82 -22.28
CA SER A 284 -6.46 -6.40 -21.38
C SER A 284 -7.79 -6.61 -22.09
N ILE A 285 -8.52 -7.69 -21.78
CA ILE A 285 -9.85 -7.95 -22.37
C ILE A 285 -10.97 -7.35 -21.51
N ARG A 286 -10.86 -7.44 -20.18
CA ARG A 286 -11.89 -7.01 -19.22
C ARG A 286 -11.29 -6.33 -18.00
N GLY A 287 -11.99 -5.33 -17.47
CA GLY A 287 -11.65 -4.68 -16.21
C GLY A 287 -10.52 -3.64 -16.31
N ASP A 288 -9.65 -3.73 -17.33
CA ASP A 288 -8.60 -2.74 -17.61
C ASP A 288 -8.71 -2.05 -18.97
N SER A 289 -7.68 -1.26 -19.33
CA SER A 289 -7.58 -0.68 -20.67
C SER A 289 -6.55 -1.41 -21.51
N THR A 290 -6.69 -1.34 -22.83
CA THR A 290 -5.64 -1.79 -23.77
C THR A 290 -4.97 -0.55 -24.35
N ALA A 291 -3.65 -0.55 -24.44
CA ALA A 291 -2.88 0.58 -24.95
C ALA A 291 -1.82 0.16 -25.97
N LEU A 292 -1.64 1.00 -26.99
CA LEU A 292 -0.61 0.89 -28.01
C LEU A 292 0.16 2.22 -28.06
N CYS A 293 1.43 2.20 -27.70
CA CYS A 293 2.30 3.37 -27.65
C CYS A 293 3.41 3.25 -28.70
N GLY A 294 3.64 4.33 -29.44
CA GLY A 294 4.80 4.47 -30.33
C GLY A 294 5.94 5.20 -29.63
N VAL A 295 7.17 4.83 -29.94
CA VAL A 295 8.39 5.50 -29.43
C VAL A 295 9.33 5.76 -30.60
N ARG A 296 9.54 7.03 -30.95
CA ARG A 296 10.43 7.41 -32.06
C ARG A 296 11.88 7.05 -31.75
N LEU A 297 12.54 6.35 -32.67
CA LEU A 297 13.87 5.78 -32.42
C LEU A 297 14.94 6.86 -32.18
N ARG A 298 14.91 7.98 -32.91
CA ARG A 298 15.99 8.97 -32.86
C ARG A 298 16.11 9.74 -31.54
N ASP A 299 14.99 9.94 -30.85
CA ASP A 299 14.89 10.88 -29.71
C ASP A 299 13.95 10.43 -28.60
N ALA A 300 13.50 9.17 -28.62
CA ALA A 300 12.62 8.59 -27.60
C ALA A 300 11.30 9.35 -27.40
N LYS A 301 10.77 9.98 -28.46
CA LYS A 301 9.47 10.66 -28.39
C LYS A 301 8.33 9.65 -28.34
N VAL A 302 7.64 9.60 -27.20
CA VAL A 302 6.51 8.71 -26.90
C VAL A 302 5.20 9.36 -27.32
N PHE A 303 4.30 8.58 -27.94
CA PHE A 303 2.98 9.02 -28.36
C PHE A 303 1.98 7.86 -28.38
N ILE A 304 0.68 8.17 -28.34
CA ILE A 304 -0.39 7.16 -28.37
C ILE A 304 -0.71 6.78 -29.83
N LEU A 305 -0.63 5.49 -30.15
CA LEU A 305 -1.14 4.91 -31.40
C LEU A 305 -2.61 4.45 -31.24
N GLY A 306 -2.97 3.98 -30.04
CA GLY A 306 -4.33 3.57 -29.70
C GLY A 306 -4.50 3.39 -28.20
N LEU A 307 -5.68 3.69 -27.68
CA LEU A 307 -6.04 3.50 -26.27
C LEU A 307 -7.53 3.17 -26.18
N TRP A 308 -7.85 2.02 -25.59
CA TRP A 308 -9.21 1.50 -25.45
C TRP A 308 -9.53 1.32 -23.98
N GLU A 309 -10.31 2.23 -23.43
CA GLU A 309 -10.71 2.24 -22.03
C GLU A 309 -12.20 1.98 -21.90
N ARG A 310 -12.59 1.32 -20.79
CA ARG A 310 -14.00 1.18 -20.43
C ARG A 310 -14.62 2.56 -20.23
N PRO A 311 -15.64 2.95 -21.03
CA PRO A 311 -16.37 4.18 -20.78
C PRO A 311 -17.08 4.16 -19.42
N GLU A 312 -17.21 5.32 -18.76
CA GLU A 312 -17.77 5.42 -17.40
C GLU A 312 -19.19 4.85 -17.26
N LYS A 313 -19.98 4.90 -18.34
CA LYS A 313 -21.37 4.40 -18.42
C LYS A 313 -21.50 3.07 -19.15
N ALA A 314 -20.39 2.39 -19.46
CA ALA A 314 -20.45 1.12 -20.16
C ALA A 314 -20.97 0.00 -19.25
N PRO A 315 -21.73 -0.97 -19.80
CA PRO A 315 -22.24 -2.09 -19.03
C PRO A 315 -21.09 -2.93 -18.44
N ASP A 316 -21.41 -3.76 -17.44
CA ASP A 316 -20.40 -4.55 -16.72
C ASP A 316 -19.75 -5.65 -17.56
N ASP A 317 -20.36 -5.99 -18.69
CA ASP A 317 -19.85 -6.93 -19.69
C ASP A 317 -19.06 -6.25 -20.82
N TRP A 318 -18.70 -4.97 -20.68
CA TRP A 318 -17.84 -4.29 -21.65
C TRP A 318 -16.49 -5.01 -21.81
N GLU A 319 -16.13 -5.23 -23.07
CA GLU A 319 -14.85 -5.80 -23.48
C GLU A 319 -14.15 -4.87 -24.45
N VAL A 320 -12.82 -4.96 -24.50
CA VAL A 320 -12.03 -4.31 -25.53
C VAL A 320 -12.39 -4.91 -26.89
N ASP A 321 -12.65 -4.04 -27.87
CA ASP A 321 -12.86 -4.45 -29.26
C ASP A 321 -11.53 -4.90 -29.88
N VAL A 322 -11.32 -6.21 -29.89
CA VAL A 322 -10.11 -6.85 -30.43
C VAL A 322 -9.86 -6.47 -31.89
N LEU A 323 -10.91 -6.34 -32.71
CA LEU A 323 -10.77 -5.98 -34.13
C LEU A 323 -10.31 -4.53 -34.28
N ALA A 324 -10.77 -3.62 -33.42
CA ALA A 324 -10.31 -2.25 -33.41
C ALA A 324 -8.82 -2.15 -33.02
N VAL A 325 -8.36 -2.99 -32.08
CA VAL A 325 -6.94 -3.09 -31.69
C VAL A 325 -6.10 -3.61 -32.86
N GLU A 326 -6.51 -4.71 -33.49
CA GLU A 326 -5.81 -5.27 -34.66
C GLU A 326 -5.72 -4.25 -35.81
N ALA A 327 -6.81 -3.52 -36.08
CA ALA A 327 -6.82 -2.47 -37.09
C ALA A 327 -5.84 -1.33 -36.77
N ALA A 328 -5.68 -0.95 -35.49
CA ALA A 328 -4.73 0.06 -35.06
C ALA A 328 -3.27 -0.43 -35.19
N VAL A 329 -2.99 -1.70 -34.88
CA VAL A 329 -1.67 -2.31 -35.14
C VAL A 329 -1.37 -2.26 -36.64
N ALA A 330 -2.26 -2.74 -37.49
CA ALA A 330 -2.08 -2.70 -38.94
C ALA A 330 -1.88 -1.27 -39.46
N GLN A 331 -2.63 -0.30 -38.92
CA GLN A 331 -2.48 1.11 -39.27
C GLN A 331 -1.14 1.69 -38.82
N ALA A 332 -0.61 1.27 -37.66
CA ALA A 332 0.72 1.69 -37.19
C ALA A 332 1.83 1.18 -38.12
N PHE A 333 1.79 -0.09 -38.51
CA PHE A 333 2.74 -0.69 -39.47
C PHE A 333 2.62 -0.09 -40.88
N LYS A 334 1.43 0.41 -41.25
CA LYS A 334 1.22 1.10 -42.53
C LYS A 334 1.71 2.55 -42.51
N ALA A 335 1.48 3.26 -41.41
CA ALA A 335 1.78 4.69 -41.28
C ALA A 335 3.24 4.97 -40.93
N TYR A 336 3.91 4.05 -40.22
CA TYR A 336 5.26 4.24 -39.69
C TYR A 336 6.20 3.12 -40.11
N ARG A 337 7.50 3.35 -39.96
CA ARG A 337 8.51 2.29 -40.07
C ARG A 337 8.67 1.67 -38.68
N VAL A 338 7.94 0.61 -38.39
CA VAL A 338 8.07 -0.10 -37.12
C VAL A 338 9.34 -0.94 -37.16
N ALA A 339 10.30 -0.59 -36.30
CA ALA A 339 11.58 -1.28 -36.18
C ALA A 339 11.53 -2.41 -35.16
N TRP A 340 10.64 -2.34 -34.17
CA TRP A 340 10.51 -3.32 -33.10
C TRP A 340 9.18 -3.11 -32.40
N MET A 341 8.51 -4.20 -32.02
CA MET A 341 7.28 -4.18 -31.26
C MET A 341 7.39 -5.16 -30.11
N TYR A 342 7.22 -4.66 -28.89
CA TYR A 342 7.01 -5.50 -27.71
C TYR A 342 5.53 -5.52 -27.32
N ALA A 343 5.00 -6.72 -27.10
CA ALA A 343 3.61 -6.94 -26.72
C ALA A 343 3.51 -7.83 -25.49
N ASP A 344 2.70 -7.43 -24.50
CA ASP A 344 2.43 -8.26 -23.33
C ASP A 344 1.47 -9.42 -23.69
N PRO A 345 1.89 -10.69 -23.52
CA PRO A 345 1.11 -11.82 -24.04
C PRO A 345 -0.21 -12.18 -23.37
N PRO A 346 -0.46 -11.96 -22.06
CA PRO A 346 -1.69 -12.40 -21.41
C PRO A 346 -2.95 -12.01 -22.18
N TYR A 347 -3.75 -13.01 -22.57
CA TYR A 347 -4.98 -12.90 -23.36
C TYR A 347 -4.83 -12.54 -24.85
N TRP A 348 -3.63 -12.17 -25.31
CA TRP A 348 -3.35 -11.70 -26.66
C TRP A 348 -2.36 -12.58 -27.44
N GLN A 349 -2.01 -13.77 -26.92
CA GLN A 349 -0.96 -14.63 -27.49
C GLN A 349 -1.20 -14.98 -28.97
N GLU A 350 -2.45 -15.31 -29.33
CA GLU A 350 -2.79 -15.65 -30.71
C GLU A 350 -2.67 -14.44 -31.65
N ASN A 351 -3.14 -13.27 -31.19
CA ASN A 351 -3.04 -12.02 -31.95
C ASN A 351 -1.57 -11.63 -32.17
N ILE A 352 -0.73 -11.72 -31.13
CA ILE A 352 0.70 -11.43 -31.22
C ILE A 352 1.40 -12.38 -32.19
N GLY A 353 1.07 -13.68 -32.14
CA GLY A 353 1.57 -14.65 -33.11
C GLY A 353 1.18 -14.32 -34.55
N ARG A 354 -0.06 -13.84 -34.77
CA ARG A 354 -0.52 -13.39 -36.09
C ARG A 354 0.21 -12.13 -36.55
N TRP A 355 0.40 -11.15 -35.68
CA TRP A 355 1.15 -9.93 -36.00
C TRP A 355 2.60 -10.24 -36.36
N ALA A 356 3.23 -11.20 -35.68
CA ALA A 356 4.58 -11.67 -36.03
C ALA A 356 4.63 -12.30 -37.44
N LEU A 357 3.64 -13.12 -37.80
CA LEU A 357 3.54 -13.68 -39.16
C LEU A 357 3.30 -12.61 -40.24
N GLU A 358 2.46 -11.61 -39.96
CA GLU A 358 2.07 -10.58 -40.92
C GLU A 358 3.13 -9.48 -41.10
N HIS A 359 3.82 -9.12 -40.02
CA HIS A 359 4.71 -7.96 -39.99
C HIS A 359 6.19 -8.31 -39.79
N GLY A 360 6.52 -9.59 -39.56
CA GLY A 360 7.88 -10.10 -39.43
C GLY A 360 8.15 -10.63 -38.02
N GLU A 361 8.57 -11.90 -37.94
CA GLU A 361 9.00 -12.55 -36.69
C GLU A 361 10.25 -11.88 -36.09
N ASP A 362 10.99 -11.13 -36.92
CA ASP A 362 12.12 -10.31 -36.51
C ASP A 362 11.71 -8.88 -36.11
N THR A 363 10.42 -8.60 -35.94
CA THR A 363 9.93 -7.26 -35.59
C THR A 363 8.93 -7.28 -34.44
N VAL A 364 8.09 -8.31 -34.32
CA VAL A 364 7.11 -8.45 -33.24
C VAL A 364 7.57 -9.50 -32.23
N TYR A 365 7.65 -9.11 -30.97
CA TYR A 365 8.19 -9.94 -29.89
C TYR A 365 7.33 -9.89 -28.63
N GLU A 366 7.32 -10.99 -27.89
CA GLU A 366 6.67 -11.06 -26.59
C GLU A 366 7.51 -10.35 -25.50
N PHE A 367 6.83 -9.53 -24.69
CA PHE A 367 7.38 -8.93 -23.49
C PHE A 367 6.50 -9.24 -22.30
N TRP A 368 6.81 -10.32 -21.59
CA TRP A 368 6.07 -10.74 -20.40
C TRP A 368 6.25 -9.75 -19.24
N THR A 369 5.29 -8.85 -19.05
CA THR A 369 5.31 -7.81 -18.00
C THR A 369 5.29 -8.42 -16.59
N ASN A 370 4.72 -9.62 -16.46
CA ASN A 370 4.66 -10.38 -15.22
C ASN A 370 6.01 -10.93 -14.73
N LYS A 371 7.12 -10.67 -15.44
CA LYS A 371 8.48 -11.02 -15.04
C LYS A 371 9.13 -9.82 -14.32
N PRO A 372 9.18 -9.83 -12.97
CA PRO A 372 9.55 -8.62 -12.20
C PRO A 372 10.93 -8.08 -12.55
N THR A 373 11.92 -8.94 -12.78
CA THR A 373 13.28 -8.51 -13.13
C THR A 373 13.34 -7.71 -14.42
N ARG A 374 12.65 -8.18 -15.47
CA ARG A 374 12.68 -7.53 -16.79
C ARG A 374 11.90 -6.23 -16.76
N MET A 375 10.73 -6.25 -16.12
CA MET A 375 9.87 -5.08 -16.01
C MET A 375 10.49 -3.99 -15.11
N ALA A 376 11.15 -4.36 -14.01
CA ALA A 376 11.82 -3.40 -13.13
C ALA A 376 12.96 -2.67 -13.85
N ALA A 377 13.79 -3.40 -14.61
CA ALA A 377 14.87 -2.80 -15.40
C ALA A 377 14.33 -1.85 -16.50
N ALA A 378 13.25 -2.22 -17.18
CA ALA A 378 12.59 -1.36 -18.17
C ALA A 378 11.99 -0.10 -17.52
N THR A 379 11.33 -0.25 -16.37
CA THR A 379 10.73 0.84 -15.59
C THR A 379 11.80 1.84 -15.13
N GLU A 380 12.93 1.34 -14.62
CA GLU A 380 14.07 2.15 -14.20
C GLU A 380 14.70 2.90 -15.37
N ARG A 381 14.88 2.24 -16.54
CA ARG A 381 15.37 2.90 -17.76
C ARG A 381 14.46 4.03 -18.23
N PHE A 382 13.15 3.79 -18.25
CA PHE A 382 12.17 4.83 -18.61
C PHE A 382 12.27 6.02 -17.65
N ARG A 383 12.30 5.74 -16.34
CA ARG A 383 12.37 6.80 -15.32
C ARG A 383 13.66 7.60 -15.42
N THR A 384 14.79 6.92 -15.61
CA THR A 384 16.10 7.56 -15.80
C THR A 384 16.10 8.46 -17.03
N ALA A 385 15.57 7.96 -18.17
CA ALA A 385 15.49 8.75 -19.41
C ALA A 385 14.65 10.01 -19.24
N ALA A 386 13.51 9.93 -18.54
CA ALA A 386 12.70 11.10 -18.21
C ALA A 386 13.46 12.08 -17.29
N MET A 387 14.16 11.58 -16.26
CA MET A 387 14.91 12.43 -15.32
C MET A 387 16.07 13.20 -15.98
N VAL A 388 16.76 12.60 -16.95
CA VAL A 388 17.90 13.23 -17.63
C VAL A 388 17.52 14.00 -18.89
N GLY A 389 16.23 13.99 -19.28
CA GLY A 389 15.74 14.66 -20.50
C GLY A 389 16.00 13.89 -21.81
N ASP A 390 16.31 12.61 -21.73
CA ASP A 390 16.53 11.71 -22.87
C ASP A 390 15.24 11.02 -23.36
N LEU A 391 14.10 11.35 -22.74
CA LEU A 391 12.76 10.95 -23.15
C LEU A 391 11.94 12.20 -23.51
N LYS A 392 11.09 12.07 -24.53
CA LYS A 392 10.16 13.11 -24.94
C LYS A 392 8.73 12.58 -25.02
N HIS A 393 7.73 13.44 -24.93
CA HIS A 393 6.34 13.09 -25.29
C HIS A 393 5.67 14.18 -26.13
N ASP A 394 4.61 13.81 -26.84
CA ASP A 394 3.84 14.70 -27.72
C ASP A 394 2.78 15.55 -27.01
N GLY A 395 2.55 15.29 -25.72
CA GLY A 395 1.60 16.03 -24.90
C GLY A 395 0.19 15.44 -24.87
N ASP A 396 -0.01 14.21 -25.38
CA ASP A 396 -1.30 13.53 -25.27
C ASP A 396 -1.73 13.39 -23.80
N TYR A 397 -2.84 14.06 -23.45
CA TYR A 397 -3.34 14.10 -22.08
C TYR A 397 -3.66 12.71 -21.52
N ARG A 398 -3.97 11.74 -22.38
CA ARG A 398 -4.30 10.36 -21.97
C ARG A 398 -3.04 9.65 -21.51
N LEU A 399 -1.94 9.78 -22.25
CA LEU A 399 -0.64 9.24 -21.82
C LEU A 399 -0.21 9.89 -20.50
N THR A 400 -0.26 11.22 -20.43
CA THR A 400 0.06 11.98 -19.22
C THR A 400 -0.75 11.50 -18.02
N ARG A 401 -2.07 11.32 -18.18
CA ARG A 401 -2.93 10.81 -17.11
C ARG A 401 -2.48 9.43 -16.63
N HIS A 402 -2.15 8.51 -17.53
CA HIS A 402 -1.73 7.15 -17.13
C HIS A 402 -0.37 7.15 -16.42
N VAL A 403 0.58 7.97 -16.88
CA VAL A 403 1.89 8.13 -16.23
C VAL A 403 1.74 8.70 -14.82
N LEU A 404 0.90 9.71 -14.65
CA LEU A 404 0.67 10.35 -13.34
C LEU A 404 -0.24 9.53 -12.40
N ASN A 405 -1.04 8.61 -12.92
CA ASN A 405 -1.81 7.65 -12.12
C ASN A 405 -0.95 6.51 -11.55
N ALA A 406 0.22 6.26 -12.13
CA ALA A 406 1.09 5.17 -11.73
C ALA A 406 1.76 5.49 -10.38
N VAL A 407 1.78 4.50 -9.49
CA VAL A 407 2.48 4.58 -8.20
C VAL A 407 3.62 3.58 -8.14
N THR A 408 4.63 3.91 -7.36
CA THR A 408 5.81 3.05 -7.15
C THR A 408 5.45 1.84 -6.30
N ARG A 409 5.85 0.65 -6.77
CA ARG A 409 5.86 -0.59 -5.99
C ARG A 409 7.28 -1.13 -5.93
N GLU A 410 7.88 -1.05 -4.76
CA GLU A 410 9.19 -1.64 -4.51
C GLU A 410 9.09 -3.17 -4.44
N VAL A 411 9.97 -3.84 -5.17
CA VAL A 411 10.16 -5.29 -5.13
C VAL A 411 11.66 -5.59 -5.01
N PRO A 412 12.07 -6.81 -4.59
CA PRO A 412 13.50 -7.14 -4.48
C PRO A 412 14.31 -6.93 -5.76
N GLN A 413 13.65 -6.93 -6.93
CA GLN A 413 14.25 -6.74 -8.25
C GLN A 413 14.39 -5.26 -8.66
N GLY A 414 13.83 -4.32 -7.90
CA GLY A 414 13.82 -2.89 -8.24
C GLY A 414 12.43 -2.27 -8.09
N ILE A 415 12.14 -1.26 -8.92
CA ILE A 415 10.87 -0.53 -8.90
C ILE A 415 9.96 -1.04 -10.01
N LEU A 416 8.72 -1.37 -9.66
CA LEU A 416 7.61 -1.58 -10.59
C LEU A 416 6.60 -0.45 -10.47
N ILE A 417 5.74 -0.31 -11.48
CA ILE A 417 4.55 0.55 -11.38
C ILE A 417 3.30 -0.30 -11.10
N THR A 418 2.40 0.27 -10.31
CA THR A 418 1.06 -0.28 -10.04
C THR A 418 0.05 0.85 -9.99
N LYS A 419 -1.23 0.50 -9.93
CA LYS A 419 -2.29 1.44 -9.54
C LYS A 419 -2.22 1.72 -8.05
N ASP A 420 -2.77 2.86 -7.65
CA ASP A 420 -2.93 3.29 -6.25
C ASP A 420 -3.77 2.33 -5.38
N SER A 421 -4.58 1.46 -6.00
CA SER A 421 -5.12 0.25 -5.36
C SER A 421 -5.57 -0.79 -6.39
N PRO A 422 -5.75 -2.08 -6.00
CA PRO A 422 -6.28 -3.11 -6.91
C PRO A 422 -7.67 -2.81 -7.47
N ARG A 423 -8.47 -1.99 -6.76
CA ARG A 423 -9.83 -1.59 -7.17
C ARG A 423 -9.86 -0.23 -7.86
N SER A 424 -8.71 0.39 -8.08
CA SER A 424 -8.65 1.73 -8.64
C SER A 424 -9.23 1.79 -10.05
N LYS A 425 -10.02 2.84 -10.28
CA LYS A 425 -10.51 3.20 -11.61
C LYS A 425 -9.45 3.94 -12.43
N ARG A 426 -8.36 4.39 -11.81
CA ARG A 426 -7.27 5.10 -12.47
C ARG A 426 -6.43 4.10 -13.28
N LYS A 427 -6.42 4.29 -14.60
CA LYS A 427 -5.75 3.42 -15.56
C LYS A 427 -4.29 3.81 -15.71
N ILE A 428 -3.44 2.80 -15.94
CA ILE A 428 -1.98 2.96 -16.10
C ILE A 428 -1.45 2.24 -17.34
N ASP A 429 -2.31 1.58 -18.12
CA ASP A 429 -1.88 0.65 -19.19
C ASP A 429 -1.08 1.38 -20.30
N ALA A 430 -1.41 2.63 -20.63
CA ALA A 430 -0.58 3.45 -21.52
C ALA A 430 0.82 3.77 -20.97
N ALA A 431 1.00 3.86 -19.65
CA ALA A 431 2.32 4.02 -19.04
C ALA A 431 3.14 2.72 -19.14
N VAL A 432 2.49 1.56 -18.91
CA VAL A 432 3.12 0.24 -19.11
C VAL A 432 3.52 0.04 -20.57
N ALA A 433 2.60 0.32 -21.51
CA ALA A 433 2.87 0.27 -22.95
C ALA A 433 4.02 1.21 -23.36
N ALA A 434 4.11 2.41 -22.78
CA ALA A 434 5.21 3.33 -23.02
C ALA A 434 6.56 2.79 -22.49
N ILE A 435 6.58 2.17 -21.30
CA ILE A 435 7.78 1.54 -20.72
C ILE A 435 8.31 0.44 -21.63
N ILE A 436 7.46 -0.51 -22.04
CA ILE A 436 7.89 -1.61 -22.90
C ILE A 436 8.20 -1.13 -24.33
N GLY A 437 7.58 -0.06 -24.82
CA GLY A 437 7.93 0.58 -26.08
C GLY A 437 9.31 1.24 -26.06
N MET A 438 9.69 1.85 -24.93
CA MET A 438 11.04 2.38 -24.72
C MET A 438 12.09 1.26 -24.67
N GLU A 439 11.73 0.12 -24.09
CA GLU A 439 12.58 -1.08 -24.11
C GLU A 439 12.73 -1.64 -25.52
N ALA A 440 11.65 -1.72 -26.29
CA ALA A 440 11.68 -2.13 -27.69
C ALA A 440 12.57 -1.20 -28.53
N ARG A 441 12.55 0.11 -28.25
CA ARG A 441 13.46 1.08 -28.85
C ARG A 441 14.92 0.77 -28.51
N ALA A 442 15.23 0.47 -27.25
CA ALA A 442 16.59 0.16 -26.83
C ALA A 442 17.15 -1.07 -27.58
N ASP A 443 16.34 -2.13 -27.68
CA ASP A 443 16.73 -3.34 -28.41
C ASP A 443 16.85 -3.12 -29.91
N ALA A 444 15.94 -2.34 -30.52
CA ALA A 444 16.04 -1.96 -31.93
C ALA A 444 17.35 -1.21 -32.25
N ILE A 445 17.79 -0.34 -31.33
CA ILE A 445 19.05 0.39 -31.46
C ILE A 445 20.24 -0.55 -31.28
N ALA A 446 20.20 -1.44 -30.29
CA ALA A 446 21.23 -2.45 -30.05
C ALA A 446 21.41 -3.40 -31.26
N ASP A 447 20.31 -3.74 -31.94
CA ASP A 447 20.29 -4.51 -33.18
C ASP A 447 20.76 -3.71 -34.42
N GLY A 448 20.99 -2.40 -34.28
CA GLY A 448 21.52 -1.54 -35.34
C GLY A 448 20.47 -0.98 -36.30
N ARG A 449 19.17 -1.07 -35.98
CA ARG A 449 18.08 -0.62 -36.86
C ARG A 449 18.01 0.89 -37.07
N LEU A 450 18.68 1.66 -36.20
CA LEU A 450 18.78 3.11 -36.34
C LEU A 450 19.55 3.52 -37.62
N ASN A 451 20.51 2.71 -38.08
CA ASN A 451 21.43 3.06 -39.16
C ASN A 451 21.11 2.42 -40.52
N GLN A 452 20.04 1.63 -40.63
CA GLN A 452 19.68 0.96 -41.88
C GLN A 452 19.13 1.99 -42.91
N ARG A 453 20.01 2.51 -43.78
CA ARG A 453 19.64 3.18 -45.03
C ARG A 453 19.25 2.12 -46.06
N ARG A 454 18.10 2.33 -46.75
CA ARG A 454 17.66 1.49 -47.89
C ARG A 454 18.84 1.23 -48.84
N SER A 455 19.17 -0.04 -49.07
CA SER A 455 19.87 -0.40 -50.29
C SER A 455 18.99 0.05 -51.46
N ARG A 456 19.47 0.99 -52.27
CA ARG A 456 18.87 1.26 -53.57
C ARG A 456 18.96 -0.05 -54.35
N VAL A 457 17.83 -0.67 -54.63
CA VAL A 457 17.75 -1.67 -55.69
C VAL A 457 18.11 -0.94 -56.98
N VAL A 458 19.35 -1.11 -57.44
CA VAL A 458 19.75 -0.71 -58.78
C VAL A 458 19.17 -1.78 -59.69
N GLY A 459 18.04 -1.48 -60.31
CA GLY A 459 17.51 -2.29 -61.41
C GLY A 459 18.51 -2.30 -62.55
N PHE A 460 18.88 -3.49 -63.01
CA PHE A 460 19.50 -3.72 -64.30
C PHE A 460 18.41 -3.96 -65.35
#